data_AF-A0A1N6IEN2-F1
#
_entry.id   AF-A0A1N6IEN2-F1
#
_cell.length_a   1.000
_cell.length_b   1.000
_cell.length_c   1.000
_cell.angle_alpha   90.00
_cell.angle_beta   90.00
_cell.angle_gamma   90.00
#
_symmetry.space_group_name_H-M   'P 1'
#
loop_
_entity.id
_entity.type
_entity.pdbx_description
1 polymer ?
#
loop_
_entity_poly.entity_id
_entity_poly.type
_entity_poly.pdbx_seq_one_letter_code
_entity_poly.pdbx_strand_id
1 'polypeptide(L)'
;MGQNRRYGSDVTDLAIYEVVLRPRPISLTPEEIGAAEIPPAPVPVDVAAWVRFPEASVEVRARAIAWTDRAVQIEFELRDGEKRRAWVWASAVRRVEPGEHRR
;
A
#
# COMPACT_ATOMS: atom_id res chain seq x y z
N MET A 1 -10.94 -29.61 -8.24
CA MET A 1 -10.41 -28.69 -9.27
C MET A 1 -11.27 -27.43 -9.27
N GLY A 2 -10.89 -26.44 -8.48
CA GLY A 2 -11.67 -25.21 -8.31
C GLY A 2 -11.43 -24.25 -9.46
N GLN A 3 -12.43 -24.08 -10.32
CA GLN A 3 -12.49 -22.94 -11.22
C GLN A 3 -12.88 -21.72 -10.41
N ASN A 4 -11.96 -20.76 -10.28
CA ASN A 4 -12.31 -19.41 -9.85
C ASN A 4 -11.76 -18.41 -10.87
N ARG A 5 -12.42 -18.36 -12.04
CA ARG A 5 -12.33 -17.22 -12.97
C ARG A 5 -13.60 -16.41 -12.78
N ARG A 6 -13.48 -15.25 -12.13
CA ARG A 6 -14.29 -14.03 -12.35
C ARG A 6 -13.93 -13.00 -11.28
N TYR A 7 -13.00 -12.10 -11.59
CA TYR A 7 -13.04 -10.72 -11.10
C TYR A 7 -12.64 -9.83 -12.28
N GLY A 8 -13.61 -9.69 -13.19
CA GLY A 8 -13.58 -8.81 -14.35
C GLY A 8 -14.94 -8.14 -14.40
N SER A 9 -15.07 -7.07 -13.64
CA SER A 9 -16.15 -6.09 -13.74
C SER A 9 -15.51 -4.76 -13.43
N ASP A 10 -14.93 -4.19 -14.49
CA ASP A 10 -14.00 -3.06 -14.57
C ASP A 10 -14.61 -1.68 -14.31
N VAL A 11 -15.66 -1.63 -13.47
CA VAL A 11 -15.99 -0.44 -12.67
C VAL A 11 -16.14 -0.95 -11.24
N THR A 12 -15.00 -1.27 -10.65
CA THR A 12 -14.93 -2.01 -9.39
C THR A 12 -15.52 -1.18 -8.26
N ASP A 13 -16.38 -1.78 -7.44
CA ASP A 13 -16.85 -1.29 -6.13
C ASP A 13 -15.79 -0.48 -5.37
N LEU A 14 -14.53 -0.92 -5.45
CA LEU A 14 -13.35 -0.26 -4.88
C LEU A 14 -13.23 1.23 -5.27
N ALA A 15 -13.49 1.59 -6.53
CA ALA A 15 -13.42 2.97 -6.99
C ALA A 15 -14.59 3.82 -6.44
N ILE A 16 -15.76 3.22 -6.23
CA ILE A 16 -16.93 3.88 -5.63
C ILE A 16 -16.68 4.10 -4.12
N TYR A 17 -16.13 3.09 -3.44
CA TYR A 17 -15.74 3.19 -2.03
C TYR A 17 -14.62 4.21 -1.77
N GLU A 18 -13.61 4.28 -2.65
CA GLU A 18 -12.53 5.28 -2.58
C GLU A 18 -13.07 6.72 -2.59
N VAL A 19 -14.14 7.00 -3.35
CA VAL A 19 -14.70 8.36 -3.50
C VAL A 19 -15.65 8.74 -2.37
N VAL A 20 -16.46 7.81 -1.85
CA VAL A 20 -17.53 8.13 -0.88
C VAL A 20 -17.05 8.11 0.58
N LEU A 21 -16.12 7.22 0.95
CA LEU A 21 -15.76 7.01 2.36
C LEU A 21 -14.42 7.59 2.78
N ARG A 22 -13.60 8.05 1.83
CA ARG A 22 -12.20 8.46 2.07
C ARG A 22 -11.50 7.50 3.05
N PRO A 23 -11.56 6.18 2.81
CA PRO A 23 -11.17 5.20 3.80
C PRO A 23 -9.70 5.42 4.16
N ARG A 24 -9.41 5.55 5.46
CA ARG A 24 -8.04 5.71 5.92
C ARG A 24 -7.35 4.35 5.93
N PRO A 25 -6.10 4.26 5.44
CA PRO A 25 -5.36 3.02 5.53
C PRO A 25 -5.16 2.64 7.00
N ILE A 26 -5.30 1.35 7.30
CA ILE A 26 -4.94 0.78 8.59
C ILE A 26 -3.42 0.61 8.59
N SER A 27 -2.76 1.47 9.35
CA SER A 27 -1.31 1.41 9.56
C SER A 27 -1.00 0.46 10.72
N LEU A 28 0.15 -0.20 10.65
CA LEU A 28 0.72 -0.89 11.82
C LEU A 28 0.90 0.08 12.99
N THR A 29 0.67 -0.44 14.19
CA THR A 29 0.86 0.25 15.46
C THR A 29 2.34 0.37 15.82
N PRO A 30 2.73 1.28 16.74
CA PRO A 30 4.12 1.39 17.21
C PRO A 30 4.70 0.07 17.73
N GLU A 31 3.88 -0.69 18.47
CA GLU A 31 4.23 -2.00 19.03
C GLU A 31 4.46 -3.07 17.95
N GLU A 32 3.81 -2.95 16.78
CA GLU A 32 4.01 -3.82 15.62
C GLU A 32 5.19 -3.38 14.75
N ILE A 33 5.56 -2.09 14.76
CA ILE A 33 6.70 -1.58 14.00
C ILE A 33 8.02 -1.95 14.67
N GLY A 34 8.09 -1.86 16.01
CA GLY A 34 9.19 -2.42 16.83
C GLY A 34 10.47 -1.62 16.90
N ALA A 35 10.41 -0.34 16.56
CA ALA A 35 11.54 0.56 16.68
C ALA A 35 11.09 1.83 17.39
N ALA A 36 11.89 2.27 18.37
CA ALA A 36 11.66 3.50 19.12
C ALA A 36 12.00 4.75 18.26
N GLU A 37 13.00 4.64 17.40
CA GLU A 37 13.42 5.68 16.47
C GLU A 37 13.68 5.04 15.09
N ILE A 38 13.13 5.65 14.05
CA ILE A 38 13.17 5.11 12.69
C ILE A 38 13.69 6.21 11.78
N PRO A 39 14.92 6.08 11.25
CA PRO A 39 15.44 7.07 10.32
C PRO A 39 14.65 7.00 9.00
N PRO A 40 14.41 8.14 8.34
CA PRO A 40 13.85 8.15 7.00
C PRO A 40 14.83 7.51 6.02
N ALA A 41 14.28 6.97 4.93
CA ALA A 41 15.05 6.52 3.78
C ALA A 41 15.80 7.71 3.18
N PRO A 42 17.13 7.59 2.92
CA PRO A 42 17.89 8.66 2.28
C PRO A 42 17.40 8.96 0.86
N VAL A 43 16.88 7.94 0.16
CA VAL A 43 16.18 8.08 -1.12
C VAL A 43 14.94 7.17 -1.08
N PRO A 44 13.73 7.69 -1.34
CA PRO A 44 12.55 6.87 -1.43
C PRO A 44 12.67 5.81 -2.54
N VAL A 45 12.19 4.59 -2.27
CA VAL A 45 12.27 3.46 -3.21
C VAL A 45 10.89 3.15 -3.78
N ASP A 46 10.76 3.04 -5.10
CA ASP A 46 9.50 2.62 -5.71
C ASP A 46 9.17 1.17 -5.36
N VAL A 47 7.95 0.97 -4.86
CA VAL A 47 7.44 -0.32 -4.42
C VAL A 47 5.98 -0.52 -4.85
N ALA A 48 5.54 -1.76 -4.85
CA ALA A 48 4.13 -2.10 -4.72
C ALA A 48 3.90 -2.72 -3.34
N ALA A 49 2.80 -2.35 -2.71
CA ALA A 49 2.52 -2.76 -1.35
C ALA A 49 1.04 -3.10 -1.17
N TRP A 50 0.76 -4.17 -0.42
CA TRP A 50 -0.59 -4.46 0.05
C TRP A 50 -0.94 -3.57 1.23
N VAL A 51 -1.98 -2.78 1.08
CA VAL A 51 -2.50 -1.86 2.09
C VAL A 51 -3.89 -2.30 2.50
N ARG A 52 -4.12 -2.33 3.82
CA ARG A 52 -5.44 -2.61 4.38
C ARG A 52 -6.22 -1.33 4.58
N PHE A 53 -7.46 -1.37 4.17
CA PHE A 53 -8.51 -0.43 4.51
C PHE A 53 -9.60 -1.17 5.29
N PRO A 54 -10.51 -0.47 6.00
CA PRO A 54 -11.58 -1.12 6.74
C PRO A 54 -12.42 -2.09 5.90
N GLU A 55 -12.56 -1.82 4.60
CA GLU A 55 -13.48 -2.53 3.70
C GLU A 55 -12.77 -3.48 2.73
N ALA A 56 -11.47 -3.28 2.48
CA ALA A 56 -10.73 -4.04 1.48
C ALA A 56 -9.22 -4.06 1.76
N SER A 57 -8.54 -5.03 1.16
CA SER A 57 -7.07 -5.01 1.00
C SER A 57 -6.76 -4.79 -0.46
N VAL A 58 -5.93 -3.80 -0.78
CA VAL A 58 -5.59 -3.41 -2.15
C VAL A 58 -4.09 -3.32 -2.31
N GLU A 59 -3.58 -3.71 -3.48
CA GLU A 59 -2.19 -3.48 -3.85
C GLU A 59 -2.08 -2.08 -4.48
N VAL A 60 -1.19 -1.25 -3.94
CA VAL A 60 -0.94 0.12 -4.43
C VAL A 60 0.50 0.27 -4.88
N ARG A 61 0.74 1.13 -5.88
CA ARG A 61 2.09 1.65 -6.16
C ARG A 61 2.40 2.75 -5.15
N ALA A 62 3.58 2.68 -4.55
CA ALA A 62 3.99 3.57 -3.46
C ALA A 62 5.50 3.82 -3.50
N ARG A 63 5.95 4.73 -2.64
CA ARG A 63 7.35 4.96 -2.34
C ARG A 63 7.63 4.53 -0.90
N ALA A 64 8.56 3.62 -0.69
CA ALA A 64 9.07 3.29 0.64
C ALA A 64 9.94 4.44 1.15
N ILE A 65 9.54 5.06 2.27
CA ILE A 65 10.15 6.27 2.85
C ILE A 65 10.80 6.03 4.21
N ALA A 66 10.57 4.88 4.85
CA ALA A 66 11.26 4.43 6.05
C ALA A 66 11.08 2.91 6.21
N TRP A 67 11.92 2.24 6.99
CA TRP A 67 11.78 0.79 7.25
C TRP A 67 12.39 0.40 8.60
N THR A 68 11.88 -0.71 9.11
CA THR A 68 12.46 -1.49 10.22
C THR A 68 12.75 -2.91 9.72
N ASP A 69 13.18 -3.80 10.61
CA ASP A 69 13.37 -5.23 10.29
C ASP A 69 12.06 -5.89 9.79
N ARG A 70 10.91 -5.45 10.31
CA ARG A 70 9.60 -6.10 10.07
C ARG A 70 8.58 -5.24 9.35
N ALA A 71 8.78 -3.94 9.24
CA ALA A 71 7.79 -3.02 8.69
C ALA A 71 8.42 -2.01 7.72
N VAL A 72 7.61 -1.49 6.81
CA VAL A 72 7.99 -0.46 5.85
C VAL A 72 6.94 0.65 5.88
N GLN A 73 7.39 1.90 5.99
CA GLN A 73 6.54 3.06 5.79
C GLN A 73 6.50 3.39 4.32
N ILE A 74 5.30 3.41 3.77
CA ILE A 74 5.06 3.76 2.38
C ILE A 74 4.33 5.09 2.28
N GLU A 75 4.59 5.83 1.20
CA GLU A 75 3.84 6.99 0.76
C GLU A 75 3.21 6.69 -0.60
N PHE A 76 1.89 6.80 -0.71
CA PHE A 76 1.14 6.57 -1.94
C PHE A 76 0.07 7.64 -2.12
N GLU A 77 -0.45 7.75 -3.33
CA GLU A 77 -1.49 8.70 -3.68
C GLU A 77 -2.80 7.94 -3.93
N LEU A 78 -3.89 8.42 -3.33
CA LEU A 78 -5.24 7.95 -3.63
C LEU A 78 -5.74 8.59 -4.93
N ARG A 79 -6.83 8.07 -5.50
CA ARG A 79 -7.41 8.60 -6.75
C ARG A 79 -7.75 10.09 -6.71
N ASP A 80 -8.00 10.67 -5.53
CA ASP A 80 -8.29 12.10 -5.36
C ASP A 80 -7.04 12.99 -5.35
N GLY A 81 -5.84 12.40 -5.43
CA GLY A 81 -4.57 13.13 -5.40
C GLY A 81 -4.01 13.34 -3.99
N GLU A 82 -4.72 12.92 -2.93
CA GLU A 82 -4.22 13.05 -1.57
C GLU A 82 -3.14 12.00 -1.26
N LYS A 83 -1.97 12.51 -0.83
CA LYS A 83 -0.87 11.66 -0.36
C LYS A 83 -1.19 11.07 1.01
N ARG A 84 -1.09 9.75 1.11
CA ARG A 84 -1.24 8.98 2.34
C ARG A 84 0.04 8.28 2.70
N ARG A 85 0.20 8.05 4.01
CA ARG A 85 1.30 7.26 4.57
C ARG A 85 0.73 6.16 5.44
N ALA A 86 1.33 4.99 5.37
CA ALA A 86 0.99 3.85 6.21
C ALA A 86 2.23 3.00 6.47
N TRP A 87 2.30 2.41 7.66
CA TRP A 87 3.19 1.30 7.93
C TRP A 87 2.52 0.00 7.54
N VAL A 88 3.24 -0.82 6.77
CA VAL A 88 2.83 -2.16 6.37
C VAL A 88 3.92 -3.16 6.74
N TRP A 89 3.58 -4.44 6.85
CA TRP A 89 4.57 -5.50 7.06
C TRP A 89 5.57 -5.52 5.90
N ALA A 90 6.85 -5.77 6.17
CA ALA A 90 7.89 -5.84 5.14
C ALA A 90 7.58 -6.91 4.08
N SER A 91 6.96 -8.02 4.49
CA SER A 91 6.50 -9.09 3.59
C SER A 91 5.32 -8.69 2.68
N ALA A 92 4.64 -7.57 2.97
CA ALA A 92 3.58 -7.01 2.14
C ALA A 92 4.11 -6.09 1.04
N VAL A 93 5.42 -5.85 0.99
CA VAL A 93 6.07 -4.91 0.07
C VAL A 93 6.96 -5.65 -0.92
N ARG A 94 6.79 -5.33 -2.21
CA ARG A 94 7.68 -5.75 -3.30
C ARG A 94 8.33 -4.53 -3.94
N ARG A 95 9.62 -4.60 -4.20
CA ARG A 95 10.28 -3.57 -5.03
C ARG A 95 9.75 -3.67 -6.45
N VAL A 96 9.55 -2.52 -7.08
CA VAL A 96 9.22 -2.45 -8.50
C VAL A 96 10.36 -1.75 -9.22
N GLU A 97 10.73 -2.27 -10.39
CA GLU A 97 11.72 -1.60 -11.21
C GLU A 97 11.10 -0.31 -11.78
N PRO A 98 11.85 0.81 -11.82
CA PRO A 98 11.41 2.03 -12.49
C PRO A 98 11.39 1.77 -14.01
N GLY A 99 10.32 1.13 -14.49
CA GLY A 99 10.25 0.71 -15.89
C GLY A 99 9.14 -0.26 -16.28
N GLU A 100 8.43 -0.92 -15.35
CA GLU A 100 7.28 -1.76 -15.72
C GLU A 100 6.03 -0.92 -16.03
N HIS A 101 6.12 -0.23 -17.18
CA HIS A 101 5.00 0.04 -18.07
C HIS A 101 4.71 -1.25 -18.86
N ARG A 102 3.74 -2.04 -18.42
CA ARG A 102 2.97 -2.94 -19.29
C ARG A 102 1.52 -2.47 -19.19
N ARG A 103 1.06 -1.73 -20.19
CA ARG A 103 0.33 -2.21 -21.38
C ARG A 103 -0.97 -2.89 -21.01
#